data_AF-A0A679FU97-F1
#
_entry.id   AF-A0A679FU97-F1
#
_cell.length_a   1.000
_cell.length_b   1.000
_cell.length_c   1.000
_cell.angle_alpha   90.00
_cell.angle_beta   90.00
_cell.angle_gamma   90.00
#
_symmetry.space_group_name_H-M   'P 1'
#
loop_
_entity.id
_entity.type
_entity.pdbx_description
1 polymer ?
#
loop_
_entity_poly.entity_id
_entity_poly.type
_entity_poly.pdbx_seq_one_letter_code
_entity_poly.pdbx_strand_id
1 'polypeptide(L)'
;MKVLAITSCPNGIAHTYMAAENLQKAAQKLGVEMKVETQGSIGVENELTEQEIREADGIIIAADKTVDKSRFVGKRLIEVGVQEGIRHPEKINPAVYRRNCTGIQAQSEISRTV
;
A
#
# COMPACT_ATOMS: atom_id res chain seq x y z
N MET A 1 8.12 -14.07 0.01
CA MET A 1 7.21 -13.18 0.75
C MET A 1 6.35 -12.49 -0.27
N LYS A 2 5.03 -12.51 -0.07
CA LYS A 2 4.07 -11.97 -1.02
C LYS A 2 3.38 -10.77 -0.40
N VAL A 3 3.51 -9.62 -1.05
CA VAL A 3 2.97 -8.34 -0.55
C VAL A 3 1.96 -7.82 -1.55
N LEU A 4 0.81 -7.40 -1.03
CA LEU A 4 -0.21 -6.76 -1.85
C LEU A 4 -0.23 -5.27 -1.54
N ALA A 5 -0.46 -4.46 -2.56
CA ALA A 5 -0.75 -3.05 -2.38
C ALA A 5 -1.98 -2.64 -3.18
N ILE A 6 -2.71 -1.67 -2.65
CA ILE A 6 -3.75 -0.96 -3.37
C ILE A 6 -3.35 0.50 -3.44
N THR A 7 -3.46 1.08 -4.62
CA THR A 7 -3.21 2.50 -4.86
C THR A 7 -4.48 3.16 -5.35
N SER A 8 -4.84 4.32 -4.78
CA SER A 8 -6.00 5.05 -5.29
C SER A 8 -5.95 6.56 -5.02
N CYS A 9 -5.91 7.34 -6.10
CA CYS A 9 -6.00 8.78 -6.04
C CYS A 9 -7.28 9.28 -6.74
N PRO A 10 -8.15 10.06 -6.07
CA PRO A 10 -9.33 10.65 -6.70
C PRO A 10 -8.94 11.72 -7.74
N ASN A 11 -7.76 12.32 -7.61
CA ASN A 11 -7.30 13.43 -8.46
C ASN A 11 -6.72 13.00 -9.81
N GLY A 12 -6.77 11.70 -10.14
CA GLY A 12 -6.39 11.16 -11.43
C GLY A 12 -5.50 9.92 -11.36
N ILE A 13 -5.22 9.35 -12.54
CA ILE A 13 -4.47 8.09 -12.66
C ILE A 13 -2.96 8.25 -12.47
N ALA A 14 -2.40 9.45 -12.70
CA ALA A 14 -0.96 9.68 -12.69
C ALA A 14 -0.33 9.33 -11.34
N HIS A 15 -0.86 9.86 -10.25
CA HIS A 15 -0.37 9.56 -8.91
C HIS A 15 -0.58 8.09 -8.51
N THR A 16 -1.66 7.48 -8.97
CA THR A 16 -1.97 6.06 -8.74
C THR A 16 -0.91 5.16 -9.37
N TYR A 17 -0.58 5.36 -10.65
CA TYR A 17 0.49 4.59 -11.31
C TYR A 17 1.87 4.93 -10.78
N MET A 18 2.16 6.19 -10.47
CA MET A 18 3.44 6.58 -9.88
C MET A 18 3.68 5.88 -8.54
N ALA A 19 2.66 5.84 -7.68
CA ALA A 19 2.75 5.10 -6.41
C ALA A 19 2.96 3.61 -6.66
N ALA A 20 2.23 3.03 -7.62
CA ALA A 20 2.35 1.61 -7.94
C ALA A 20 3.74 1.22 -8.45
N GLU A 21 4.30 1.99 -9.40
CA GLU A 21 5.65 1.75 -9.90
C GLU A 21 6.71 1.91 -8.81
N ASN A 22 6.62 2.95 -7.99
CA ASN A 22 7.59 3.21 -6.93
C ASN A 22 7.59 2.09 -5.88
N LEU A 23 6.41 1.61 -5.51
CA LEU A 23 6.25 0.46 -4.62
C LEU A 23 6.81 -0.82 -5.24
N GLN A 24 6.49 -1.12 -6.50
CA GLN A 24 7.06 -2.28 -7.20
C GLN A 24 8.59 -2.22 -7.29
N LYS A 25 9.16 -1.06 -7.61
CA LYS A 25 10.62 -0.85 -7.65
C LYS A 25 11.24 -1.08 -6.28
N ALA A 26 10.62 -0.58 -5.20
CA ALA A 26 11.10 -0.82 -3.84
C ALA A 26 11.05 -2.31 -3.46
N ALA A 27 9.98 -3.02 -3.82
CA ALA A 27 9.86 -4.45 -3.56
C ALA A 27 10.87 -5.28 -4.36
N GLN A 28 11.08 -4.98 -5.65
CA GLN A 28 12.11 -5.63 -6.47
C GLN A 28 13.51 -5.46 -5.88
N LYS A 29 13.87 -4.25 -5.42
CA LYS A 29 15.17 -4.00 -4.75
C LYS A 29 15.39 -4.87 -3.51
N LEU A 30 14.32 -5.26 -2.85
CA LEU A 30 14.34 -6.09 -1.63
C LEU A 30 14.14 -7.59 -1.92
N GLY A 31 13.95 -7.97 -3.18
CA GLY A 31 13.69 -9.37 -3.58
C GLY A 31 12.33 -9.90 -3.08
N VAL A 32 11.34 -9.01 -2.94
CA VAL A 32 9.99 -9.36 -2.48
C VAL A 32 9.01 -9.32 -3.65
N GLU A 33 8.12 -10.30 -3.73
CA GLU A 33 7.10 -10.34 -4.76
C GLU A 33 5.94 -9.44 -4.35
N MET A 34 5.66 -8.43 -5.17
CA MET A 34 4.66 -7.40 -4.87
C MET A 34 3.67 -7.23 -6.02
N LYS A 35 2.38 -7.34 -5.69
CA LYS A 35 1.29 -7.05 -6.62
C LYS A 35 0.59 -5.76 -6.21
N VAL A 36 0.34 -4.88 -7.18
CA VAL A 36 -0.32 -3.60 -6.94
C VAL A 36 -1.62 -3.54 -7.71
N GLU A 37 -2.71 -3.32 -7.00
CA GLU A 37 -4.02 -2.97 -7.54
C GLU A 37 -4.09 -1.44 -7.68
N THR A 38 -4.49 -0.98 -8.86
CA THR A 38 -4.61 0.45 -9.17
C THR A 38 -6.09 0.79 -9.32
N GLN A 39 -6.60 1.65 -8.45
CA GLN A 39 -7.97 2.13 -8.51
C GLN A 39 -7.98 3.61 -8.90
N GLY A 40 -8.10 3.87 -10.20
CA GLY A 40 -8.16 5.22 -10.76
C GLY A 40 -9.58 5.67 -11.10
N SER A 41 -9.68 6.85 -11.71
CA SER A 41 -10.93 7.39 -12.27
C SER A 41 -11.49 6.55 -13.42
N ILE A 42 -10.64 5.74 -14.06
CA ILE A 42 -10.99 4.85 -15.19
C ILE A 42 -11.56 3.51 -14.68
N GLY A 43 -11.23 3.11 -13.44
CA GLY A 43 -11.67 1.85 -12.86
C GLY A 43 -10.63 1.19 -11.96
N VAL A 44 -10.90 -0.06 -11.61
CA VAL A 44 -9.98 -0.95 -10.87
C VAL A 44 -9.23 -1.80 -11.89
N GLU A 45 -7.91 -1.79 -11.81
CA GLU A 45 -7.03 -2.66 -12.58
C GLU A 45 -6.17 -3.51 -11.64
N ASN A 46 -5.82 -4.71 -12.12
CA ASN A 46 -5.07 -5.70 -11.35
C ASN A 46 -5.76 -6.07 -10.03
N GLU A 47 -7.09 -6.26 -10.08
CA GLU A 47 -7.89 -6.63 -8.91
C GLU A 47 -7.28 -7.84 -8.18
N LEU A 48 -7.15 -7.70 -6.86
CA LEU A 48 -6.64 -8.73 -5.99
C LEU A 48 -7.69 -9.81 -5.77
N THR A 49 -7.30 -11.05 -6.03
CA THR A 49 -8.15 -12.21 -5.75
C THR A 49 -8.08 -12.59 -4.28
N GLU A 50 -9.14 -13.18 -3.74
CA GLU A 50 -9.15 -13.64 -2.33
C GLU A 50 -8.03 -14.65 -2.02
N GLN A 51 -7.63 -15.46 -3.00
CA GLN A 51 -6.50 -16.39 -2.86
C GLN A 51 -5.20 -15.63 -2.60
N GLU A 52 -4.92 -14.58 -3.37
CA GLU A 52 -3.72 -13.76 -3.19
C GLU A 52 -3.72 -13.06 -1.83
N ILE A 53 -4.88 -12.56 -1.39
CA ILE A 53 -5.04 -11.93 -0.08
C ILE A 53 -4.77 -12.92 1.05
N ARG A 54 -5.20 -14.17 0.89
CA ARG A 54 -4.95 -15.25 1.85
C ARG A 54 -3.48 -15.64 1.89
N GLU A 55 -2.80 -15.70 0.76
CA GLU A 55 -1.36 -15.99 0.66
C GLU A 55 -0.47 -14.80 1.07
N ALA A 56 -1.00 -13.58 1.05
CA ALA A 56 -0.23 -12.38 1.37
C ALA A 56 0.23 -12.37 2.83
N ASP A 57 1.51 -12.00 3.01
CA ASP A 57 2.15 -11.76 4.30
C ASP A 57 1.75 -10.40 4.89
N GLY A 58 1.43 -9.43 4.02
CA GLY A 58 1.03 -8.08 4.37
C GLY A 58 0.37 -7.33 3.20
N ILE A 59 -0.51 -6.40 3.54
CA ILE A 59 -1.25 -5.56 2.61
C ILE A 59 -0.92 -4.09 2.89
N ILE A 60 -0.74 -3.33 1.82
CA ILE A 60 -0.49 -1.89 1.83
C ILE A 60 -1.66 -1.20 1.13
N ILE A 61 -2.17 -0.12 1.70
CA ILE A 61 -3.20 0.70 1.10
C ILE A 61 -2.62 2.11 1.01
N ALA A 62 -2.21 2.50 -0.19
CA ALA A 62 -1.76 3.84 -0.54
C ALA A 62 -2.90 4.57 -1.26
N ALA A 63 -3.89 5.04 -0.50
CA ALA A 63 -5.09 5.62 -1.06
C ALA A 63 -5.51 6.88 -0.30
N ASP A 64 -5.94 7.89 -1.06
CA ASP A 64 -6.55 9.11 -0.52
C ASP A 64 -8.09 9.02 -0.49
N LYS A 65 -8.65 7.89 -0.96
CA LYS A 65 -10.08 7.58 -0.90
C LYS A 65 -10.35 6.38 0.00
N THR A 66 -11.60 6.25 0.45
CA THR A 66 -12.05 5.04 1.15
C THR A 66 -12.01 3.84 0.21
N VAL A 67 -11.23 2.83 0.58
CA VAL A 67 -11.12 1.54 -0.13
C VAL A 67 -11.84 0.47 0.68
N ASP A 68 -12.41 -0.53 0.03
CA ASP A 68 -13.07 -1.62 0.73
C ASP A 68 -12.04 -2.46 1.49
N LYS A 69 -12.14 -2.46 2.83
CA LYS A 69 -11.23 -3.19 3.73
C LYS A 69 -11.79 -4.53 4.17
N SER A 70 -13.02 -4.87 3.77
CA SER A 70 -13.74 -6.06 4.22
C SER A 70 -13.01 -7.34 3.82
N ARG A 71 -12.31 -7.31 2.68
CA ARG A 71 -11.49 -8.43 2.18
C ARG A 71 -10.18 -8.64 2.95
N PHE A 72 -9.73 -7.66 3.73
CA PHE A 72 -8.42 -7.67 4.41
C PHE A 72 -8.50 -7.86 5.93
N VAL A 73 -9.69 -8.18 6.46
CA VAL A 73 -9.93 -8.35 7.90
C VAL A 73 -9.08 -9.53 8.44
N GLY A 74 -8.33 -9.27 9.51
CA GLY A 74 -7.46 -10.27 10.16
C GLY A 74 -6.05 -10.38 9.57
N LYS A 75 -5.71 -9.59 8.55
CA LYS A 75 -4.35 -9.50 7.99
C LYS A 75 -3.62 -8.24 8.45
N ARG A 76 -2.30 -8.23 8.29
CA ARG A 76 -1.46 -7.05 8.54
C ARG A 76 -1.69 -6.03 7.43
N LEU A 77 -2.30 -4.90 7.79
CA LEU A 77 -2.67 -3.83 6.87
C LEU A 77 -1.94 -2.54 7.29
N ILE A 78 -1.35 -1.87 6.30
CA ILE A 78 -0.74 -0.55 6.46
C ILE A 78 -1.48 0.40 5.54
N GLU A 79 -2.04 1.47 6.10
CA GLU A 79 -2.76 2.50 5.33
C GLU A 79 -1.99 3.81 5.37
N VAL A 80 -1.77 4.38 4.20
CA VAL A 80 -1.02 5.62 3.98
C VAL A 80 -1.64 6.41 2.84
N GLY A 81 -1.36 7.72 2.79
CA GLY A 81 -1.77 8.55 1.66
C GLY A 81 -0.97 8.21 0.38
N VAL A 82 -1.53 8.56 -0.78
CA VAL A 82 -0.87 8.29 -2.08
C VAL A 82 0.47 9.02 -2.18
N GLN A 83 0.56 10.23 -1.62
CA GLN A 83 1.81 11.00 -1.59
C GLN A 83 2.94 10.29 -0.86
N GLU A 84 2.63 9.60 0.24
CA GLU A 84 3.62 8.84 0.99
C GLU A 84 4.11 7.64 0.15
N GLY A 85 3.20 6.96 -0.55
CA GLY A 85 3.56 5.90 -1.51
C GLY A 85 4.50 6.37 -2.62
N ILE A 86 4.42 7.64 -3.01
CA ILE A 86 5.29 8.24 -4.03
C ILE A 86 6.62 8.68 -3.43
N ARG A 87 6.60 9.42 -2.30
CA ARG A 87 7.78 10.07 -1.71
C ARG A 87 8.66 9.13 -0.90
N HIS A 88 8.04 8.17 -0.22
CA HIS A 88 8.72 7.27 0.71
C HIS A 88 8.29 5.79 0.52
N PRO A 89 8.36 5.24 -0.71
CA PRO A 89 7.98 3.85 -0.98
C PRO A 89 8.79 2.83 -0.18
N GLU A 90 10.02 3.20 0.20
CA GLU A 90 10.96 2.35 0.94
C GLU A 90 10.54 2.18 2.42
N LYS A 91 9.90 3.20 3.00
CA LYS A 91 9.38 3.16 4.38
C LYS A 91 8.08 2.36 4.47
N ILE A 92 7.32 2.32 3.38
CA ILE A 92 6.01 1.68 3.32
C ILE A 92 6.20 0.28 2.74
N ASN A 93 6.94 -0.56 3.46
CA ASN A 93 7.13 -1.94 3.06
C ASN A 93 6.89 -2.88 4.25
N PRO A 94 5.96 -3.84 4.15
CA PRO A 94 5.70 -4.79 5.25
C PRO A 94 6.90 -5.69 5.55
N ALA A 95 7.89 -5.80 4.65
CA ALA A 95 9.17 -6.43 4.95
C ALA A 95 9.92 -5.74 6.11
N VAL A 96 9.81 -4.42 6.25
CA VAL A 96 10.37 -3.63 7.38
C VAL A 96 9.59 -3.91 8.66
N TYR A 97 8.27 -4.08 8.56
CA TYR A 97 7.42 -4.45 9.70
C TYR A 97 7.68 -5.87 10.23
N ARG A 98 8.40 -6.72 9.51
CA ARG A 98 8.79 -8.06 9.97
C ARG A 98 9.71 -8.01 11.21
N ARG A 99 10.43 -6.90 11.46
CA ARG A 99 11.28 -6.72 12.65
C ARG A 99 10.59 -6.02 13.82
N ASN A 100 9.55 -5.21 13.59
CA ASN A 100 8.83 -4.47 14.62
C ASN A 100 7.36 -4.88 14.66
N CYS A 101 7.09 -6.12 15.04
CA CYS A 101 5.79 -6.51 15.57
C CYS A 101 5.70 -6.05 17.03
N THR A 102 5.44 -4.77 17.25
CA THR A 102 4.68 -4.27 18.41
C THR A 102 3.83 -3.14 17.89
N GLY A 103 2.51 -3.29 18.05
CA GLY A 103 1.51 -2.48 17.35
C GLY A 103 1.73 -0.99 17.53
N ILE A 104 1.70 -0.25 16.43
CA ILE A 104 1.56 1.21 16.46
C ILE A 104 0.62 1.60 15.32
N GLN A 105 -0.60 1.98 15.70
CA GLN A 105 -1.31 3.04 15.01
C GLN A 105 -0.38 4.26 14.96
N ALA A 106 0.03 4.70 13.79
CA ALA A 106 0.63 6.02 13.63
C ALA A 106 -0.04 6.73 12.44
N GLN A 107 -1.31 7.08 12.64
CA GLN A 107 -1.82 8.32 12.09
C GLN A 107 -1.18 9.47 12.89
N SER A 108 -0.82 10.54 12.17
CA SER A 108 -0.60 11.91 12.67
C SER A 108 0.67 12.21 13.50
N GLU A 109 1.81 12.31 12.83
CA GLU A 109 2.85 13.29 13.18
C GLU A 109 3.42 13.86 11.87
N ILE A 110 2.84 14.95 11.37
CA ILE A 110 3.49 16.11 10.74
C ILE A 110 2.36 17.15 10.55
N SER A 111 2.22 18.05 11.52
CA SER A 111 2.05 19.50 11.33
C SER A 111 1.51 20.15 12.62
N ARG A 112 2.40 20.28 13.60
CA ARG A 112 2.28 21.24 14.72
C ARG A 112 3.65 21.80 15.04
N THR A 113 4.14 22.66 14.15
CA THR A 113 5.11 23.74 14.38
C THR A 113 5.02 24.56 13.08
N VAL A 114 4.53 25.79 13.03
CA VAL A 114 4.68 26.96 13.92
C VAL A 114 3.39 27.78 13.86
#